data_AF-A0A366ZQ29-F1
#
_entry.id   AF-A0A366ZQ29-F1
#
_cell.length_a   1.000
_cell.length_b   1.000
_cell.length_c   1.000
_cell.angle_alpha   90.00
_cell.angle_beta   90.00
_cell.angle_gamma   90.00
#
_symmetry.space_group_name_H-M   'P 1'
#
loop_
_entity.id
_entity.type
_entity.pdbx_description
1 polymer ?
#
loop_
_entity_poly.entity_id
_entity_poly.type
_entity_poly.pdbx_seq_one_letter_code
_entity_poly.pdbx_strand_id
1 'polypeptide(L)'
;MHAALNSSGEAAVPGFASRSKVVTRVARPVDLPVVLELVRQHRAESHTEEVLTGHPPVHAAGAGFRRLLDDTGHRVVLAVLPTDDGEIAVGLAVLGLDPLSLVLGTPQVTVDTFVVHREHRRAGVGAALLAASAAYAAENGASHVVAAVTQEADRQRFFARMGFAPLTTRRIASVHTLGRSLAAWQRRRLGIVPLPRRVAAVGRRRVAPLPSATAGR
;
A
#
# COMPACT_ATOMS: atom_id res chain seq x y z
N MET A 1 1.41 28.40 -65.11
CA MET A 1 1.13 26.94 -65.19
C MET A 1 2.43 26.18 -64.99
N HIS A 2 2.67 25.67 -63.78
CA HIS A 2 3.17 24.31 -63.52
C HIS A 2 3.52 24.19 -62.04
N ALA A 3 2.65 23.46 -61.33
CA ALA A 3 2.92 22.93 -60.01
C ALA A 3 3.89 21.75 -60.11
N ALA A 4 4.81 21.63 -59.15
CA ALA A 4 5.45 20.36 -58.82
C ALA A 4 5.84 20.37 -57.34
N LEU A 5 5.09 19.57 -56.60
CA LEU A 5 5.32 19.17 -55.22
C LEU A 5 6.56 18.28 -55.16
N ASN A 6 7.48 18.53 -54.23
CA ASN A 6 8.44 17.51 -53.78
C ASN A 6 8.28 17.27 -52.29
N SER A 7 7.38 16.35 -51.99
CA SER A 7 7.31 15.57 -50.77
C SER A 7 8.27 14.38 -50.87
N SER A 8 9.27 14.33 -50.00
CA SER A 8 10.12 13.16 -49.72
C SER A 8 10.71 13.46 -48.34
N GLY A 9 10.40 12.78 -47.26
CA GLY A 9 10.18 11.35 -47.08
C GLY A 9 10.75 11.08 -45.69
N GLU A 10 10.04 11.55 -44.66
CA GLU A 10 10.42 11.30 -43.27
C GLU A 10 10.14 9.82 -43.00
N ALA A 11 11.22 9.03 -43.07
CA ALA A 11 11.19 7.62 -42.80
C ALA A 11 10.70 7.41 -41.36
N ALA A 12 9.48 6.87 -41.25
CA ALA A 12 8.87 6.48 -40.01
C ALA A 12 9.82 5.54 -39.25
N VAL A 13 10.25 5.98 -38.08
CA VAL A 13 11.03 5.19 -37.14
C VAL A 13 10.20 3.94 -36.77
N PRO A 14 10.73 2.71 -36.92
CA PRO A 14 9.98 1.50 -36.57
C PRO A 14 9.66 1.53 -35.08
N GLY A 15 8.36 1.53 -34.76
CA GLY A 15 7.87 1.50 -33.39
C GLY A 15 8.31 0.24 -32.67
N PHE A 16 8.82 0.41 -31.44
CA PHE A 16 9.04 -0.69 -30.49
C PHE A 16 7.69 -1.34 -30.16
N ALA A 17 7.29 -2.35 -30.93
CA ALA A 17 6.14 -3.19 -30.62
C ALA A 17 6.53 -4.23 -29.56
N SER A 18 6.56 -3.80 -28.31
CA SER A 18 5.94 -4.59 -27.25
C SER A 18 4.84 -3.72 -26.67
N ARG A 19 3.74 -3.60 -27.45
CA ARG A 19 2.53 -2.92 -26.99
C ARG A 19 1.96 -3.80 -25.88
N SER A 20 2.27 -3.47 -24.64
CA SER A 20 1.56 -3.98 -23.48
C SER A 20 0.05 -3.93 -23.77
N LYS A 21 -0.60 -5.08 -23.88
CA LYS A 21 -2.06 -5.19 -24.10
C LYS A 21 -2.90 -4.73 -22.90
N VAL A 22 -2.29 -4.07 -21.92
CA VAL A 22 -2.94 -3.69 -20.67
C VAL A 22 -3.91 -2.55 -20.95
N VAL A 23 -5.17 -2.78 -20.62
CA VAL A 23 -6.24 -1.78 -20.66
C VAL A 23 -6.64 -1.45 -19.23
N THR A 24 -6.99 -0.20 -18.94
CA THR A 24 -7.56 0.18 -17.65
C THR A 24 -9.05 0.44 -17.77
N ARG A 25 -9.79 0.05 -16.75
CA ARG A 25 -11.23 0.33 -16.65
C ARG A 25 -11.63 0.57 -15.20
N VAL A 26 -12.73 1.30 -15.00
CA VAL A 26 -13.33 1.47 -13.67
C VAL A 26 -13.93 0.14 -13.22
N ALA A 27 -13.68 -0.22 -11.96
CA ALA A 27 -14.25 -1.40 -11.34
C ALA A 27 -15.75 -1.20 -11.08
N ARG A 28 -16.51 -2.26 -11.26
CA ARG A 28 -17.94 -2.35 -10.98
C ARG A 28 -18.15 -3.15 -9.70
N PRO A 29 -19.31 -3.06 -9.04
CA PRO A 29 -19.61 -3.88 -7.86
C PRO A 29 -19.43 -5.40 -8.09
N VAL A 30 -19.67 -5.88 -9.33
CA VAL A 30 -19.45 -7.28 -9.73
C VAL A 30 -17.97 -7.71 -9.70
N ASP A 31 -17.03 -6.77 -9.78
CA ASP A 31 -15.59 -7.05 -9.77
C ASP A 31 -15.04 -7.27 -8.35
N LEU A 32 -15.87 -7.16 -7.31
CA LEU A 32 -15.45 -7.31 -5.92
C LEU A 32 -14.65 -8.61 -5.64
N PRO A 33 -15.03 -9.80 -6.15
CA PRO A 33 -14.24 -11.01 -5.94
C PRO A 33 -12.81 -10.90 -6.51
N VAL A 34 -12.69 -10.29 -7.68
CA VAL A 34 -11.40 -10.09 -8.37
C VAL A 34 -10.51 -9.10 -7.62
N VAL A 35 -11.10 -8.00 -7.14
CA VAL A 35 -10.40 -7.01 -6.30
C VAL A 35 -9.87 -7.65 -5.02
N LEU A 36 -10.69 -8.44 -4.33
CA LEU A 36 -10.28 -9.10 -3.08
C LEU A 36 -9.18 -10.12 -3.30
N GLU A 37 -9.20 -10.83 -4.43
CA GLU A 37 -8.15 -11.77 -4.77
C GLU A 37 -6.82 -11.06 -5.04
N LEU A 38 -6.81 -9.99 -5.84
CA LEU A 38 -5.61 -9.17 -6.08
C LEU A 38 -5.03 -8.61 -4.78
N VAL A 39 -5.89 -8.10 -3.90
CA VAL A 39 -5.46 -7.56 -2.60
C VAL A 39 -4.91 -8.66 -1.71
N ARG A 40 -5.56 -9.82 -1.64
CA ARG A 40 -5.10 -10.97 -0.84
C ARG A 40 -3.72 -11.46 -1.29
N GLN A 41 -3.53 -11.62 -2.59
CA GLN A 41 -2.23 -11.97 -3.17
C GLN A 41 -1.17 -10.92 -2.81
N HIS A 42 -1.52 -9.64 -2.90
CA HIS A 42 -0.61 -8.56 -2.53
C HIS A 42 -0.23 -8.54 -1.04
N ARG A 43 -1.20 -8.78 -0.14
CA ARG A 43 -1.00 -8.85 1.31
C ARG A 43 -0.06 -9.97 1.71
N ALA A 44 -0.24 -11.15 1.12
CA ALA A 44 0.60 -12.32 1.38
C ALA A 44 2.07 -12.08 1.01
N GLU A 45 2.31 -11.21 0.02
CA GLU A 45 3.65 -10.86 -0.45
C GLU A 45 4.25 -9.67 0.31
N SER A 46 3.42 -8.72 0.73
CA SER A 46 3.84 -7.45 1.32
C SER A 46 3.78 -7.50 2.84
N HIS A 47 4.90 -7.85 3.48
CA HIS A 47 5.07 -7.82 4.95
C HIS A 47 4.83 -6.42 5.58
N THR A 48 4.63 -5.38 4.76
CA THR A 48 4.43 -3.99 5.22
C THR A 48 2.97 -3.64 5.54
N GLU A 49 1.97 -4.29 4.91
CA GLU A 49 0.54 -4.07 5.26
C GLU A 49 0.15 -4.70 6.61
N GLU A 50 1.03 -5.56 7.15
CA GLU A 50 0.91 -6.21 8.46
C GLU A 50 0.76 -5.20 9.61
N VAL A 51 1.42 -4.04 9.50
CA VAL A 51 1.49 -3.03 10.56
C VAL A 51 0.29 -2.07 10.53
N LEU A 52 -0.35 -1.88 9.37
CA LEU A 52 -1.43 -0.89 9.19
C LEU A 52 -2.80 -1.37 9.66
N THR A 53 -3.05 -2.67 9.58
CA THR A 53 -4.41 -3.18 9.70
C THR A 53 -4.61 -4.13 10.87
N GLY A 54 -3.53 -4.67 11.47
CA GLY A 54 -3.64 -5.62 12.57
C GLY A 54 -4.59 -6.76 12.23
N HIS A 55 -4.33 -7.51 11.16
CA HIS A 55 -5.17 -8.63 10.70
C HIS A 55 -6.69 -8.36 10.80
N PRO A 56 -7.26 -7.42 10.02
CA PRO A 56 -8.69 -7.36 9.91
C PRO A 56 -9.11 -8.70 9.27
N PRO A 57 -10.08 -9.42 9.84
CA PRO A 57 -10.54 -10.67 9.24
C PRO A 57 -10.89 -10.43 7.77
N VAL A 58 -10.62 -11.41 6.89
CA VAL A 58 -10.81 -11.29 5.43
C VAL A 58 -12.19 -10.74 5.06
N HIS A 59 -13.22 -11.04 5.87
CA HIS A 59 -14.57 -10.51 5.74
C HIS A 59 -14.68 -8.98 5.96
N ALA A 60 -13.86 -8.38 6.83
CA ALA A 60 -13.81 -6.94 7.06
C ALA A 60 -13.17 -6.19 5.87
N ALA A 61 -12.18 -6.79 5.20
CA ALA A 61 -11.64 -6.26 3.94
C ALA A 61 -12.70 -6.30 2.82
N GLY A 62 -13.47 -7.39 2.73
CA GLY A 62 -14.60 -7.52 1.80
C GLY A 62 -15.66 -6.43 1.98
N ALA A 63 -16.08 -6.17 3.22
CA ALA A 63 -17.03 -5.11 3.51
C ALA A 63 -16.49 -3.70 3.20
N GLY A 64 -15.19 -3.47 3.42
CA GLY A 64 -14.53 -2.21 3.10
C GLY A 64 -14.49 -1.94 1.59
N PHE A 65 -14.02 -2.89 0.79
CA PHE A 65 -13.96 -2.73 -0.67
C PHE A 65 -15.35 -2.62 -1.31
N ARG A 66 -16.36 -3.31 -0.77
CA ARG A 66 -17.75 -3.12 -1.24
C ARG A 66 -18.22 -1.69 -1.04
N ARG A 67 -18.04 -1.12 0.16
CA ARG A 67 -18.37 0.29 0.44
C ARG A 67 -17.60 1.23 -0.47
N LEU A 68 -16.33 0.93 -0.73
CA LEU A 68 -15.47 1.74 -1.61
C LEU A 68 -15.95 1.72 -3.07
N LEU A 69 -16.45 0.58 -3.55
CA LEU A 69 -17.03 0.47 -4.90
C LEU A 69 -18.38 1.20 -5.04
N ASP A 70 -19.12 1.31 -3.93
CA ASP A 70 -20.39 2.03 -3.86
C ASP A 70 -20.20 3.54 -3.55
N ASP A 71 -19.01 3.96 -3.13
CA ASP A 71 -18.72 5.33 -2.71
C ASP A 71 -18.34 6.22 -3.90
N THR A 72 -19.16 7.23 -4.18
CA THR A 72 -18.93 8.21 -5.25
C THR A 72 -17.67 9.07 -5.04
N GLY A 73 -17.17 9.17 -3.81
CA GLY A 73 -15.94 9.90 -3.48
C GLY A 73 -14.66 9.16 -3.84
N HIS A 74 -14.76 7.86 -4.17
CA HIS A 74 -13.63 7.03 -4.54
C HIS A 74 -13.85 6.39 -5.92
N ARG A 75 -12.77 6.22 -6.67
CA ARG A 75 -12.79 5.50 -7.94
C ARG A 75 -11.80 4.37 -7.90
N VAL A 76 -12.31 3.14 -8.02
CA VAL A 76 -11.47 1.96 -8.13
C VAL A 76 -11.19 1.68 -9.62
N VAL A 77 -9.92 1.63 -9.99
CA VAL A 77 -9.46 1.35 -11.35
C VAL A 77 -8.76 0.00 -11.38
N LEU A 78 -9.15 -0.85 -12.33
CA LEU A 78 -8.52 -2.12 -12.61
C LEU A 78 -7.67 -1.99 -13.87
N ALA A 79 -6.48 -2.59 -13.84
CA ALA A 79 -5.71 -2.90 -15.02
C ALA A 79 -5.98 -4.33 -15.43
N VAL A 80 -6.47 -4.53 -16.64
CA VAL A 80 -6.89 -5.81 -17.19
C VAL A 80 -6.07 -6.16 -18.43
N LEU A 81 -5.80 -7.45 -18.60
CA LEU A 81 -5.25 -8.02 -19.81
C LEU A 81 -6.34 -8.78 -20.56
N PRO A 82 -6.57 -8.49 -21.85
CA PRO A 82 -7.49 -9.28 -22.66
C PRO A 82 -6.90 -10.68 -22.89
N THR A 83 -7.74 -11.69 -22.71
CA THR A 83 -7.47 -13.11 -22.97
C THR A 83 -8.51 -13.68 -23.93
N ASP A 84 -8.26 -14.86 -24.48
CA ASP A 84 -9.20 -15.49 -25.42
C ASP A 84 -10.56 -15.79 -24.75
N ASP A 85 -10.55 -16.06 -23.44
CA ASP A 85 -11.74 -16.31 -22.62
C ASP A 85 -12.31 -15.07 -21.91
N GLY A 86 -11.80 -13.87 -22.21
CA GLY A 86 -12.29 -12.61 -21.63
C GLY A 86 -11.17 -11.66 -21.19
N GLU A 87 -11.11 -11.35 -19.90
CA GLU A 87 -10.09 -10.47 -19.33
C GLU A 87 -9.63 -10.93 -17.96
N ILE A 88 -8.35 -10.70 -17.65
CA ILE A 88 -7.76 -10.99 -16.35
C ILE A 88 -7.32 -9.68 -15.73
N ALA A 89 -7.80 -9.37 -14.52
CA ALA A 89 -7.31 -8.23 -13.76
C ALA A 89 -5.92 -8.53 -13.20
N VAL A 90 -4.96 -7.68 -13.51
CA VAL A 90 -3.55 -7.80 -13.13
C VAL A 90 -3.04 -6.63 -12.31
N GLY A 91 -3.91 -5.66 -12.03
CA GLY A 91 -3.59 -4.54 -11.14
C GLY A 91 -4.82 -3.78 -10.69
N LEU A 92 -4.64 -3.03 -9.60
CA LEU A 92 -5.67 -2.26 -8.91
C LEU A 92 -5.09 -0.92 -8.44
N ALA A 93 -5.82 0.16 -8.67
CA ALA A 93 -5.58 1.45 -8.03
C ALA A 93 -6.88 1.97 -7.40
N VAL A 94 -6.82 2.41 -6.16
CA VAL A 94 -7.92 3.13 -5.49
C VAL A 94 -7.59 4.61 -5.50
N LEU A 95 -8.44 5.39 -6.15
CA LEU A 95 -8.31 6.82 -6.31
C LEU A 95 -9.35 7.54 -5.45
N GLY A 96 -9.00 8.70 -4.93
CA GLY A 96 -9.93 9.58 -4.22
C GLY A 96 -9.48 11.03 -4.29
N LEU A 97 -10.30 11.94 -3.78
CA LEU A 97 -9.88 13.33 -3.56
C LEU A 97 -9.28 13.48 -2.17
N ASP A 98 -8.11 14.10 -2.07
CA ASP A 98 -7.46 14.35 -0.78
C ASP A 98 -8.34 15.30 0.04
N PRO A 99 -8.78 14.94 1.26
CA PRO A 99 -9.48 15.86 2.15
C PRO A 99 -8.70 17.15 2.42
N LEU A 100 -7.36 17.12 2.39
CA LEU A 100 -6.52 18.30 2.54
C LEU A 100 -6.66 19.29 1.39
N SER A 101 -7.20 18.87 0.24
CA SER A 101 -7.56 19.77 -0.87
C SER A 101 -8.46 20.93 -0.43
N LEU A 102 -9.36 20.68 0.53
CA LEU A 102 -10.26 21.70 1.08
C LEU A 102 -9.52 22.79 1.84
N VAL A 103 -8.41 22.43 2.50
CA VAL A 103 -7.60 23.35 3.31
C VAL A 103 -6.58 24.09 2.44
N LEU A 104 -6.03 23.41 1.43
CA LEU A 104 -4.99 23.94 0.55
C LEU A 104 -5.53 24.76 -0.62
N GLY A 105 -6.84 24.72 -0.87
CA GLY A 105 -7.49 25.46 -1.97
C GLY A 105 -7.18 24.91 -3.36
N THR A 106 -6.45 23.80 -3.44
CA THR A 106 -6.07 23.12 -4.70
C THR A 106 -6.48 21.66 -4.62
N PRO A 107 -7.35 21.17 -5.52
CA PRO A 107 -7.71 19.75 -5.57
C PRO A 107 -6.49 18.87 -5.82
N GLN A 108 -6.38 17.79 -5.05
CA GLN A 108 -5.36 16.76 -5.19
C GLN A 108 -6.06 15.39 -5.22
N VAL A 109 -5.58 14.51 -6.09
CA VAL A 109 -6.06 13.12 -6.13
C VAL A 109 -5.10 12.23 -5.35
N THR A 110 -5.63 11.39 -4.47
CA THR A 110 -4.86 10.36 -3.77
C THR A 110 -4.90 9.04 -4.52
N VAL A 111 -3.81 8.28 -4.43
CA VAL A 111 -3.72 6.86 -4.80
C VAL A 111 -3.41 6.09 -3.53
N ASP A 112 -4.45 5.62 -2.84
CA ASP A 112 -4.33 5.05 -1.50
C ASP A 112 -4.00 3.57 -1.50
N THR A 113 -4.48 2.83 -2.51
CA THR A 113 -4.13 1.42 -2.72
C THR A 113 -3.60 1.27 -4.14
N PHE A 114 -2.43 0.67 -4.29
CA PHE A 114 -1.81 0.43 -5.59
C PHE A 114 -1.22 -0.98 -5.61
N VAL A 115 -1.75 -1.84 -6.46
CA VAL A 115 -1.37 -3.26 -6.53
C VAL A 115 -1.10 -3.62 -7.98
N VAL A 116 -0.02 -4.35 -8.21
CA VAL A 116 0.32 -4.94 -9.51
C VAL A 116 0.72 -6.39 -9.27
N HIS A 117 0.06 -7.30 -9.98
CA HIS A 117 0.34 -8.74 -9.93
C HIS A 117 1.81 -8.98 -10.26
N ARG A 118 2.49 -9.81 -9.45
CA ARG A 118 3.94 -10.02 -9.54
C ARG A 118 4.40 -10.48 -10.92
N GLU A 119 3.71 -11.45 -11.49
CA GLU A 119 4.04 -12.02 -12.81
C GLU A 119 3.82 -11.03 -13.96
N HIS A 120 3.04 -9.97 -13.73
CA HIS A 120 2.73 -8.93 -14.70
C HIS A 120 3.49 -7.62 -14.40
N ARG A 121 4.51 -7.66 -13.53
CA ARG A 121 5.41 -6.52 -13.30
C ARG A 121 6.28 -6.31 -14.54
N ARG A 122 6.69 -5.05 -14.74
CA ARG A 122 7.44 -4.60 -15.94
C ARG A 122 6.68 -4.75 -17.27
N ALA A 123 5.41 -5.18 -17.25
CA ALA A 123 4.54 -5.23 -18.42
C ALA A 123 3.74 -3.94 -18.66
N GLY A 124 4.12 -2.81 -18.05
CA GLY A 124 3.43 -1.52 -18.21
C GLY A 124 2.17 -1.34 -17.35
N VAL A 125 1.76 -2.34 -16.56
CA VAL A 125 0.55 -2.29 -15.71
C VAL A 125 0.55 -1.08 -14.77
N GLY A 126 1.65 -0.85 -14.05
CA GLY A 126 1.73 0.28 -13.13
C GLY A 126 1.67 1.64 -13.84
N ALA A 127 2.25 1.75 -15.03
CA ALA A 127 2.19 2.98 -15.83
C ALA A 127 0.76 3.23 -16.33
N ALA A 128 0.05 2.19 -16.76
CA ALA A 128 -1.34 2.29 -17.18
C ALA A 128 -2.26 2.74 -16.04
N LEU A 129 -2.06 2.21 -14.82
CA LEU A 129 -2.80 2.64 -13.62
C LEU A 129 -2.51 4.11 -13.29
N LEU A 130 -1.25 4.55 -13.31
CA LEU A 130 -0.90 5.96 -13.05
C LEU A 130 -1.43 6.90 -14.13
N ALA A 131 -1.48 6.47 -15.40
CA ALA A 131 -2.12 7.23 -16.46
C ALA A 131 -3.63 7.41 -16.19
N ALA A 132 -4.32 6.36 -15.74
CA ALA A 132 -5.71 6.46 -15.31
C ALA A 132 -5.88 7.39 -14.09
N SER A 133 -4.92 7.39 -13.15
CA SER A 133 -4.91 8.32 -12.02
C SER A 133 -4.76 9.78 -12.47
N ALA A 134 -3.89 10.05 -13.44
CA ALA A 134 -3.72 11.39 -14.01
C ALA A 134 -4.97 11.87 -14.76
N ALA A 135 -5.63 10.97 -15.52
CA ALA A 135 -6.90 11.27 -16.17
C ALA A 135 -7.99 11.61 -15.13
N TYR A 136 -8.11 10.82 -14.06
CA TYR A 136 -9.03 11.12 -12.96
C TYR A 136 -8.71 12.46 -12.27
N ALA A 137 -7.43 12.80 -12.09
CA ALA A 137 -7.04 14.10 -11.56
C ALA A 137 -7.49 15.24 -12.48
N ALA A 138 -7.26 15.12 -13.78
CA ALA A 138 -7.70 16.11 -14.76
C ALA A 138 -9.24 16.28 -14.75
N GLU A 139 -10.00 15.19 -14.70
CA GLU A 139 -11.48 15.22 -14.60
C GLU A 139 -11.99 16.00 -13.37
N ASN A 140 -11.24 15.97 -12.26
CA ASN A 140 -11.62 16.65 -11.01
C ASN A 140 -10.92 18.01 -10.82
N GLY A 141 -10.24 18.52 -11.84
CA GLY A 141 -9.51 19.79 -11.76
C GLY A 141 -8.32 19.77 -10.79
N ALA A 142 -7.80 18.58 -10.47
CA ALA A 142 -6.66 18.39 -9.60
C ALA A 142 -5.35 18.50 -10.37
N SER A 143 -4.45 19.37 -9.90
CA SER A 143 -3.12 19.55 -10.52
C SER A 143 -2.08 18.53 -10.02
N HIS A 144 -2.38 17.82 -8.93
CA HIS A 144 -1.42 16.93 -8.27
C HIS A 144 -2.04 15.57 -7.97
N VAL A 145 -1.21 14.53 -8.11
CA VAL A 145 -1.50 13.16 -7.69
C VAL A 145 -0.56 12.79 -6.56
N VAL A 146 -1.12 12.33 -5.44
CA VAL A 146 -0.39 11.93 -4.24
C VAL A 146 -0.54 10.42 -4.06
N ALA A 147 0.56 9.68 -4.05
CA ALA A 147 0.52 8.22 -3.91
C ALA A 147 0.99 7.76 -2.52
N ALA A 148 0.23 6.87 -1.89
CA ALA A 148 0.66 6.18 -0.68
C ALA A 148 1.54 4.98 -1.06
N VAL A 149 2.86 5.13 -0.97
CA VAL A 149 3.84 4.11 -1.37
C VAL A 149 4.53 3.52 -0.15
N THR A 150 4.60 2.18 -0.08
CA THR A 150 5.37 1.47 0.96
C THR A 150 6.87 1.75 0.82
N GLN A 151 7.66 1.47 1.87
CA GLN A 151 9.09 1.75 1.89
C GLN A 151 9.94 0.76 1.05
N GLU A 152 9.32 -0.11 0.27
CA GLU A 152 10.01 -1.04 -0.62
C GLU A 152 10.80 -0.28 -1.70
N ALA A 153 12.10 -0.54 -1.79
CA ALA A 153 13.02 0.20 -2.66
C ALA A 153 12.59 0.18 -4.14
N ASP A 154 12.13 -0.98 -4.64
CA ASP A 154 11.68 -1.11 -6.03
C ASP A 154 10.43 -0.27 -6.33
N ARG A 155 9.50 -0.18 -5.38
CA ARG A 155 8.30 0.66 -5.51
C ARG A 155 8.68 2.14 -5.47
N GLN A 156 9.51 2.53 -4.51
CA GLN A 156 10.02 3.91 -4.40
C GLN A 156 10.74 4.34 -5.67
N ARG A 157 11.61 3.49 -6.23
CA ARG A 157 12.29 3.74 -7.51
C ARG A 157 11.32 3.90 -8.66
N PHE A 158 10.27 3.07 -8.74
CA PHE A 158 9.25 3.21 -9.77
C PHE A 158 8.53 4.56 -9.70
N PHE A 159 8.05 4.96 -8.53
CA PHE A 159 7.36 6.25 -8.35
C PHE A 159 8.29 7.45 -8.60
N ALA A 160 9.55 7.39 -8.13
CA ALA A 160 10.53 8.43 -8.41
C ALA A 160 10.80 8.59 -9.92
N ARG A 161 10.87 7.48 -10.67
CA ARG A 161 11.01 7.50 -12.14
C ARG A 161 9.80 8.11 -12.85
N MET A 162 8.62 8.07 -12.23
CA MET A 162 7.39 8.68 -12.74
C MET A 162 7.24 10.16 -12.31
N GLY A 163 8.24 10.75 -11.64
CA GLY A 163 8.24 12.15 -11.24
C GLY A 163 7.65 12.43 -9.85
N PHE A 164 7.30 11.39 -9.08
CA PHE A 164 6.82 11.58 -7.71
C PHE A 164 8.00 11.95 -6.80
N ALA A 165 7.84 13.03 -6.04
CA ALA A 165 8.75 13.44 -4.99
C ALA A 165 8.26 12.97 -3.61
N PRO A 166 9.16 12.67 -2.66
CA PRO A 166 8.75 12.40 -1.28
C PRO A 166 8.01 13.61 -0.69
N LEU A 167 6.75 13.41 -0.27
CA LEU A 167 5.91 14.47 0.28
C LEU A 167 5.84 14.40 1.82
N THR A 168 5.47 13.25 2.37
CA THR A 168 5.34 13.05 3.83
C THR A 168 5.74 11.64 4.26
N THR A 169 6.20 11.53 5.50
CA THR A 169 6.44 10.23 6.14
C THR A 169 5.22 9.88 7.01
N ARG A 170 4.44 8.88 6.60
CA ARG A 170 3.39 8.30 7.45
C ARG A 170 4.02 7.33 8.47
N ARG A 171 3.57 7.42 9.73
CA ARG A 171 4.00 6.55 10.84
C ARG A 171 2.79 5.95 11.51
N ILE A 172 2.94 4.75 12.03
CA ILE A 172 1.86 4.03 12.72
C ILE A 172 2.35 3.47 14.06
N ALA A 173 1.47 3.51 15.05
CA ALA A 173 1.59 2.80 16.31
C ALA A 173 0.19 2.34 16.74
N SER A 174 0.09 1.18 17.40
CA SER A 174 -1.17 0.79 18.02
C SER A 174 -1.54 1.78 19.13
N VAL A 175 -2.84 2.01 19.36
CA VAL A 175 -3.34 2.91 20.41
C VAL A 175 -2.75 2.54 21.78
N HIS A 176 -2.64 1.24 22.06
CA HIS A 176 -2.03 0.73 23.29
C HIS A 176 -0.52 1.09 23.38
N THR A 177 0.25 0.89 22.31
CA THR A 177 1.68 1.26 22.30
C THR A 177 1.85 2.77 22.43
N LEU A 178 1.04 3.56 21.74
CA LEU A 178 1.05 5.02 21.86
C LEU A 178 0.74 5.47 23.30
N GLY A 179 -0.31 4.92 23.91
CA GLY A 179 -0.69 5.20 25.29
C GLY A 179 0.42 4.87 26.29
N ARG A 180 1.07 3.70 26.15
CA ARG A 180 2.21 3.32 26.99
C ARG A 180 3.40 4.28 26.81
N SER A 181 3.72 4.64 25.58
CA SER A 181 4.81 5.57 25.26
C SER A 181 4.55 6.97 25.83
N LEU A 182 3.32 7.49 25.70
CA LEU A 182 2.92 8.77 26.28
C LEU A 182 2.96 8.75 27.81
N ALA A 183 2.45 7.69 28.45
CA ALA A 183 2.49 7.55 29.91
C ALA A 183 3.93 7.42 30.45
N ALA A 184 4.83 6.76 29.70
CA ALA A 184 6.25 6.71 30.04
C ALA A 184 6.93 8.08 29.85
N TRP A 185 6.61 8.80 28.78
CA TRP A 185 7.11 10.14 28.50
C TRP A 185 6.67 11.15 29.57
N GLN A 186 5.38 11.14 29.96
CA GLN A 186 4.85 12.02 31.00
C GLN A 186 5.52 11.76 32.36
N ARG A 187 5.70 10.49 32.76
CA ARG A 187 6.40 10.15 34.01
C ARG A 187 7.85 10.64 34.01
N ARG A 188 8.56 10.51 32.89
CA ARG A 188 9.92 11.06 32.74
C ARG A 188 9.93 12.58 32.82
N ARG A 189 8.97 13.26 32.19
CA ARG A 189 8.85 14.72 32.24
C ARG A 189 8.56 15.24 33.66
N LEU A 190 7.80 14.48 34.45
CA LEU A 190 7.48 14.82 35.84
C LEU A 190 8.58 14.39 36.84
N GLY A 191 9.74 13.89 36.37
CA GLY A 191 10.82 13.45 37.24
C GLY A 191 10.49 12.21 38.09
N ILE A 192 9.44 11.47 37.73
CA ILE A 192 9.05 10.23 38.41
C ILE A 192 10.02 9.13 37.96
N VAL A 193 11.16 9.04 38.65
CA VAL A 193 12.13 7.97 38.48
C VAL A 193 11.46 6.66 38.90
N PRO A 194 11.44 5.61 38.06
CA PRO A 194 10.96 4.31 38.50
C PRO A 194 11.84 3.86 39.66
N LEU A 195 11.25 3.66 40.84
CA LEU A 195 11.93 2.99 41.95
C LEU A 195 12.48 1.66 41.43
N PRO A 196 13.75 1.32 41.72
CA PRO A 196 14.32 0.06 41.27
C PRO A 196 13.41 -1.06 41.75
N ARG A 197 12.95 -1.90 40.81
CA ARG A 197 12.24 -3.13 41.15
C ARG A 197 13.15 -3.92 42.07
N ARG A 198 12.82 -3.97 43.36
CA ARG A 198 13.43 -4.92 44.29
C ARG A 198 13.14 -6.30 43.72
N VAL A 199 14.13 -6.89 43.07
CA VAL A 199 14.13 -8.33 42.81
C VAL A 199 14.05 -8.94 44.20
N ALA A 200 12.90 -9.52 44.54
CA ALA A 200 12.77 -10.27 45.77
C ALA A 200 13.88 -11.33 45.74
N ALA A 201 14.81 -11.24 46.68
CA ALA A 201 15.85 -12.24 46.84
C ALA A 201 15.14 -13.57 47.05
N VAL A 202 15.12 -14.41 46.00
CA VAL A 202 14.68 -15.79 46.10
C VAL A 202 15.69 -16.45 47.03
N GLY A 203 15.30 -16.55 48.30
CA GLY A 203 16.10 -17.18 49.34
C GLY A 203 16.44 -18.59 48.89
N ARG A 204 17.71 -18.83 48.57
CA ARG A 204 18.26 -20.18 48.41
C ARG A 204 18.11 -20.88 49.76
N ARG A 205 17.04 -21.64 49.92
CA ARG A 205 16.83 -22.53 51.06
C ARG A 205 17.91 -23.62 50.95
N ARG A 206 19.00 -23.48 51.71
CA ARG A 206 20.00 -24.54 51.89
C ARG A 206 19.30 -25.74 52.50
N VAL A 207 19.18 -26.82 51.74
CA VAL A 207 18.76 -28.13 52.26
C VAL A 207 19.92 -28.67 53.09
N ALA A 208 19.68 -28.93 54.37
CA ALA A 208 20.66 -29.57 55.25
C ALA A 208 20.84 -31.06 54.87
N PRO A 209 22.04 -31.64 54.98
CA PRO A 209 22.26 -33.04 54.65
C PRO A 209 21.61 -33.96 55.69
N LEU A 210 20.93 -35.01 55.25
CA LEU A 210 20.42 -36.11 56.08
C LEU A 210 21.59 -36.96 56.61
N PRO A 211 21.60 -37.36 57.90
CA PRO A 211 22.59 -38.30 58.42
C PRO A 211 22.32 -39.74 57.93
N SER A 212 23.35 -40.38 57.42
CA SER A 212 23.36 -41.78 56.97
C SER A 212 23.15 -42.73 58.15
N ALA A 213 22.00 -43.41 58.20
CA ALA A 213 21.79 -44.53 59.10
C ALA A 213 22.39 -45.80 58.49
N THR A 214 23.38 -46.31 59.21
CA THR A 214 24.02 -47.63 59.18
C THR A 214 23.12 -48.78 58.73
N ALA A 215 23.61 -49.55 57.74
CA ALA A 215 23.14 -50.90 57.44
C ALA A 215 23.85 -51.90 58.38
N GLY A 216 23.08 -52.52 59.27
CA GLY A 216 23.46 -53.72 60.00
C GLY A 216 22.96 -54.97 59.27
N ARG A 217 23.85 -55.97 59.22
CA ARG A 217 23.65 -57.33 58.70
C ARG A 217 22.49 -58.08 59.35
#